data_AF-A0A348UJF2-F1
#
_entry.id   AF-A0A348UJF2-F1
#
_cell.length_a   1.000
_cell.length_b   1.000
_cell.length_c   1.000
_cell.angle_alpha   90.00
_cell.angle_beta   90.00
_cell.angle_gamma   90.00
#
_symmetry.space_group_name_H-M   'P 1'
#
loop_
_entity.id
_entity.type
_entity.pdbx_description
1 polymer ?
#
loop_
_entity_poly.entity_id
_entity_poly.type
_entity_poly.pdbx_seq_one_letter_code
_entity_poly.pdbx_strand_id
1 'polypeptide(L)'
;MIAFGAAAVIASLTLAPVALADETAELEAKFTASDTNSDGKLTRDEAKEGGMRRIVRGFDKIDTEGNGYVTLDQIKEMMQSR
;
A
#
# COMPACT_ATOMS: atom_id res chain seq x y z
N MET A 1 -39.38 28.58 -36.24
CA MET A 1 -37.98 28.50 -35.77
C MET A 1 -37.78 29.61 -34.74
N ILE A 2 -37.70 29.25 -33.45
CA ILE A 2 -36.88 29.84 -32.35
C ILE A 2 -37.41 29.35 -30.99
N ALA A 3 -36.55 28.59 -30.31
CA ALA A 3 -36.23 28.47 -28.88
C ALA A 3 -37.30 28.44 -27.77
N PHE A 4 -37.32 27.31 -27.04
CA PHE A 4 -37.27 27.15 -25.57
C PHE A 4 -36.54 25.80 -25.36
N GLY A 5 -35.48 25.61 -24.58
CA GLY A 5 -35.05 26.29 -23.36
C GLY A 5 -35.37 25.40 -22.15
N ALA A 6 -34.33 24.79 -21.56
CA ALA A 6 -34.28 24.05 -20.28
C ALA A 6 -34.69 22.55 -20.27
N ALA A 7 -33.73 21.67 -19.94
CA ALA A 7 -33.67 21.06 -18.61
C ALA A 7 -32.44 20.14 -18.49
N ALA A 8 -31.76 20.31 -17.37
CA ALA A 8 -30.56 19.62 -16.95
C ALA A 8 -30.71 18.08 -16.90
N VAL A 9 -29.68 17.38 -17.37
CA VAL A 9 -29.23 16.15 -16.70
C VAL A 9 -27.75 16.34 -16.42
N ILE A 10 -27.47 16.67 -15.17
CA ILE A 10 -26.16 16.70 -14.57
C ILE A 10 -25.77 15.23 -14.45
N ALA A 11 -25.00 14.72 -15.40
CA ALA A 11 -24.32 13.44 -15.21
C ALA A 11 -23.19 13.69 -14.21
N SER A 12 -23.52 13.59 -12.92
CA SER A 12 -22.56 13.44 -11.84
C SER A 12 -21.71 12.21 -12.12
N LEU A 13 -20.59 12.40 -12.83
CA LEU A 13 -19.56 11.39 -12.88
C LEU A 13 -18.88 11.43 -11.51
N THR A 14 -19.24 10.44 -10.72
CA THR A 14 -18.73 10.15 -9.38
C THR A 14 -17.21 10.34 -9.31
N LEU A 15 -16.78 11.15 -8.35
CA LEU A 15 -15.41 11.24 -7.86
C LEU A 15 -14.88 9.82 -7.58
N ALA A 16 -13.98 9.31 -8.43
CA ALA A 16 -13.15 8.17 -8.05
C ALA A 16 -11.99 8.72 -7.21
N PRO A 17 -11.81 8.33 -5.94
CA PRO A 17 -10.68 8.76 -5.13
C PRO A 17 -9.45 7.93 -5.53
N VAL A 18 -8.78 8.27 -6.63
CA VAL A 18 -7.47 7.68 -6.94
C VAL A 18 -6.38 8.57 -6.36
N ALA A 19 -6.37 8.71 -5.04
CA ALA A 19 -5.31 9.35 -4.28
C ALA A 19 -4.70 8.37 -3.25
N LEU A 20 -4.76 7.06 -3.54
CA LEU A 20 -4.18 5.99 -2.72
C LEU A 20 -2.98 5.29 -3.38
N ALA A 21 -2.50 5.76 -4.53
CA ALA A 21 -1.41 5.12 -5.26
C ALA A 21 0.00 5.58 -4.82
N ASP A 22 0.13 6.73 -4.16
CA ASP A 22 1.43 7.35 -3.91
C ASP A 22 2.13 6.74 -2.69
N GLU A 23 1.42 6.52 -1.57
CA GLU A 23 2.00 5.90 -0.37
C GLU A 23 2.38 4.43 -0.56
N THR A 24 1.65 3.70 -1.43
CA THR A 24 1.96 2.30 -1.72
C THR A 24 3.23 2.16 -2.54
N ALA A 25 3.53 3.11 -3.42
CA ALA A 25 4.69 3.04 -4.30
C ALA A 25 6.02 3.21 -3.54
N GLU A 26 6.08 4.15 -2.58
CA GLU A 26 7.29 4.32 -1.76
C GLU A 26 7.53 3.11 -0.85
N LEU A 27 6.46 2.52 -0.31
CA LEU A 27 6.54 1.30 0.47
C LEU A 27 7.03 0.13 -0.39
N GLU A 28 6.44 -0.07 -1.57
CA GLU A 28 6.85 -1.09 -2.53
C GLU A 28 8.30 -0.92 -2.95
N ALA A 29 8.77 0.30 -3.21
CA ALA A 29 10.16 0.55 -3.53
C ALA A 29 11.09 0.17 -2.37
N LYS A 30 10.74 0.51 -1.13
CA LYS A 30 11.52 0.14 0.06
C LYS A 30 11.49 -1.35 0.37
N PHE A 31 10.32 -1.97 0.17
CA PHE A 31 10.13 -3.40 0.30
C PHE A 31 11.00 -4.14 -0.71
N THR A 32 10.87 -3.81 -1.99
CA THR A 32 11.66 -4.39 -3.08
C THR A 32 13.16 -4.14 -2.91
N ALA A 33 13.56 -2.98 -2.36
CA ALA A 33 14.95 -2.70 -2.05
C ALA A 33 15.51 -3.57 -0.91
N SER A 34 14.65 -4.12 -0.06
CA SER A 34 15.03 -4.98 1.07
C SER A 34 14.85 -6.47 0.75
N ASP A 35 13.87 -6.81 -0.10
CA ASP A 35 13.59 -8.14 -0.65
C ASP A 35 14.69 -8.54 -1.64
N THR A 36 15.79 -9.08 -1.09
CA THR A 36 17.02 -9.38 -1.84
C THR A 36 16.84 -10.60 -2.74
N ASN A 37 15.98 -11.54 -2.34
CA ASN A 37 15.70 -12.75 -3.12
C ASN A 37 14.54 -12.55 -4.13
N SER A 38 13.81 -11.43 -4.03
CA SER A 38 12.67 -11.06 -4.88
C SER A 38 11.56 -12.11 -4.88
N ASP A 39 11.31 -12.73 -3.73
CA ASP A 39 10.25 -13.73 -3.56
C ASP A 39 8.89 -13.13 -3.18
N GLY A 40 8.83 -11.80 -2.99
CA GLY A 40 7.62 -11.07 -2.59
C GLY A 40 7.34 -11.14 -1.09
N LYS A 41 8.31 -11.58 -0.28
CA LYS A 41 8.27 -11.65 1.17
C LYS A 41 9.50 -10.92 1.70
N LEU A 42 9.38 -10.45 2.93
CA LEU A 42 10.48 -9.81 3.63
C LEU A 42 10.68 -10.55 4.94
N THR A 43 11.79 -11.25 5.05
CA THR A 43 12.21 -11.86 6.31
C THR A 43 12.71 -10.79 7.28
N ARG A 44 12.82 -11.16 8.56
CA ARG A 44 13.34 -10.25 9.58
C ARG A 44 14.79 -9.82 9.29
N ASP A 45 15.58 -10.72 8.71
CA ASP A 45 16.96 -10.47 8.35
C ASP A 45 17.05 -9.55 7.13
N GLU A 46 16.25 -9.77 6.08
CA GLU A 46 16.16 -8.86 4.93
C GLU A 46 15.67 -7.47 5.33
N ALA A 47 14.67 -7.38 6.19
CA ALA A 47 14.22 -6.10 6.75
C ALA A 47 15.34 -5.38 7.54
N LYS A 48 16.23 -6.13 8.18
CA LYS A 48 17.36 -5.60 8.94
C LYS A 48 18.48 -5.15 8.02
N GLU A 49 18.80 -5.93 6.99
CA GLU A 49 19.78 -5.60 5.96
C GLU A 49 19.35 -4.39 5.13
N GLY A 50 18.09 -4.33 4.73
CA GLY A 50 17.48 -3.19 4.04
C GLY A 50 17.28 -1.95 4.93
N GLY A 51 17.69 -2.00 6.20
CA GLY A 51 17.64 -0.85 7.11
C GLY A 51 16.22 -0.46 7.55
N MET A 52 15.22 -1.33 7.36
CA MET A 52 13.82 -1.09 7.73
C MET A 52 13.58 -1.29 9.24
N ARG A 53 14.25 -0.49 10.08
CA ARG A 53 14.17 -0.58 11.56
C ARG A 53 12.74 -0.56 12.12
N ARG A 54 11.81 0.13 11.43
CA ARG A 54 10.40 0.19 11.82
C ARG A 54 9.70 -1.15 11.58
N ILE A 55 9.97 -1.79 10.44
CA ILE A 55 9.46 -3.12 10.12
C ILE A 55 10.08 -4.14 11.06
N VAL A 56 11.40 -4.14 11.27
CA VAL A 56 12.07 -5.07 12.20
C VAL A 56 11.50 -4.98 13.62
N ARG A 57 11.25 -3.77 14.13
CA ARG A 57 10.65 -3.57 15.46
C ARG A 57 9.18 -3.97 15.51
N GLY A 58 8.46 -3.77 14.41
CA GLY A 58 7.06 -4.15 14.26
C GLY A 58 6.85 -5.56 13.73
N PHE A 59 7.92 -6.31 13.46
CA PHE A 59 7.87 -7.52 12.65
C PHE A 59 6.95 -8.55 13.29
N ASP A 60 7.15 -8.79 14.58
CA ASP A 60 6.36 -9.73 15.38
C ASP A 60 4.88 -9.29 15.50
N LYS A 61 4.55 -8.03 15.18
CA LYS A 61 3.16 -7.54 15.11
C LYS A 61 2.55 -7.68 13.72
N ILE A 62 3.38 -7.72 12.67
CA ILE A 62 2.96 -7.85 11.27
C ILE A 62 2.86 -9.33 10.90
N ASP A 63 3.86 -10.14 11.30
CA ASP A 63 3.88 -11.60 11.16
C ASP A 63 2.98 -12.23 12.23
N THR A 64 1.66 -12.08 12.04
CA THR A 64 0.65 -12.68 12.92
C THR A 64 0.58 -14.20 12.78
N GLU A 65 1.06 -14.74 11.67
CA GLU A 65 1.09 -16.18 11.38
C GLU A 65 2.31 -16.88 12.00
N GLY A 66 3.36 -16.13 12.35
CA GLY A 66 4.59 -16.67 12.93
C GLY A 66 5.40 -17.50 11.94
N ASN A 67 5.32 -17.18 10.65
CA ASN A 67 5.98 -17.92 9.58
C ASN A 67 7.42 -17.44 9.33
N GLY A 68 7.86 -16.35 9.99
CA GLY A 68 9.21 -15.80 9.90
C GLY A 68 9.41 -14.82 8.74
N TYR A 69 8.36 -14.42 8.04
CA TYR A 69 8.38 -13.43 6.97
C TYR A 69 7.13 -12.56 6.98
N VAL A 70 7.19 -11.38 6.36
CA VAL A 70 6.03 -10.51 6.17
C VAL A 70 5.87 -10.17 4.70
N THR A 71 4.64 -10.13 4.22
CA THR A 71 4.35 -9.71 2.85
C THR A 71 4.11 -8.21 2.77
N LEU A 72 4.22 -7.68 1.56
CA LEU A 72 3.85 -6.30 1.26
C LEU A 72 2.44 -5.97 1.77
N ASP A 73 1.49 -6.88 1.60
CA ASP A 73 0.09 -6.68 2.01
C ASP A 73 -0.05 -6.57 3.52
N GLN A 74 0.64 -7.42 4.30
CA GLN A 74 0.63 -7.34 5.76
C GLN A 74 1.23 -6.00 6.25
N ILE A 75 2.28 -5.52 5.58
CA ILE A 75 2.88 -4.22 5.89
C ILE A 75 1.92 -3.08 5.55
N LYS A 76 1.23 -3.15 4.40
CA LYS A 76 0.20 -2.18 4.01
C LYS A 76 -0.94 -2.17 5.02
N GLU A 77 -1.40 -3.32 5.47
CA GLU A 77 -2.47 -3.46 6.47
C GLU A 77 -2.05 -2.84 7.82
N MET A 78 -0.82 -3.04 8.26
CA MET A 78 -0.27 -2.35 9.44
C MET A 78 -0.24 -0.83 9.27
N MET A 79 -0.02 -0.32 8.05
CA MET A 79 -0.04 1.12 7.77
C MET A 79 -1.45 1.69 7.67
N GLN A 80 -2.41 0.93 7.17
CA GLN A 80 -3.82 1.29 7.11
C GLN A 80 -4.51 1.22 8.48
N SER A 81 -4.01 0.39 9.40
CA SER A 81 -4.52 0.26 10.78
C SER A 81 -4.09 1.42 11.70
N ARG A 82 -3.97 2.64 11.17
CA ARG A 82 -3.59 3.85 11.92
C ARG A 82 -4.76 4.79 12.18
#